data_AF-A0A1U7NUK2-F1
#
_entry.id   AF-A0A1U7NUK2-F1
#
_cell.length_a   1.000
_cell.length_b   1.000
_cell.length_c   1.000
_cell.angle_alpha   90.00
_cell.angle_beta   90.00
_cell.angle_gamma   90.00
#
_symmetry.space_group_name_H-M   'P 1'
#
loop_
_entity.id
_entity.type
_entity.pdbx_description
1 polymer ?
#
loop_
_entity_poly.entity_id
_entity_poly.type
_entity_poly.pdbx_seq_one_letter_code
_entity_poly.pdbx_strand_id
1 'polypeptide(L)'
;MNSDGTQTFQNLATSFCLGSDSFNAKLIYATNCNGGSYQKWRSLANGDGTQTIQILATGFCLDSNAERQVYALRCNGGSYQKWR
;
A
#
# COMPACT_ATOMS: atom_id res chain seq x y z
N MET A 1 -6.62 -11.84 7.68
CA MET A 1 -6.74 -10.37 7.89
C MET A 1 -6.49 -10.11 9.36
N ASN A 2 -5.68 -9.11 9.71
CA ASN A 2 -5.49 -8.71 11.10
C ASN A 2 -6.80 -8.11 11.65
N SER A 3 -6.95 -8.05 12.97
CA SER A 3 -8.15 -7.52 13.65
C SER A 3 -8.49 -6.07 13.29
N ASP A 4 -7.55 -5.33 12.70
CA ASP A 4 -7.71 -3.96 12.19
C ASP A 4 -8.09 -3.89 10.69
N GLY A 5 -8.37 -5.05 10.06
CA GLY A 5 -8.70 -5.14 8.64
C GLY A 5 -7.52 -4.88 7.71
N THR A 6 -6.29 -4.92 8.22
CA THR A 6 -5.08 -4.68 7.43
C THR A 6 -4.27 -5.95 7.19
N GLN A 7 -3.33 -5.82 6.25
CA GLN A 7 -2.35 -6.83 5.86
C GLN A 7 -0.94 -6.23 5.91
N THR A 8 0.05 -7.08 6.16
CA THR A 8 1.46 -6.74 6.01
C THR A 8 2.02 -7.64 4.92
N PHE A 9 2.72 -7.04 3.96
CA PHE A 9 3.37 -7.78 2.89
C PHE A 9 4.84 -7.93 3.23
N GLN A 10 5.27 -9.14 3.55
CA GLN A 10 6.68 -9.45 3.79
C GLN A 10 7.26 -10.16 2.57
N ASN A 11 8.40 -9.67 2.09
CA ASN A 11 9.16 -10.35 1.06
C ASN A 11 9.77 -11.63 1.65
N LEU A 12 9.45 -12.79 1.07
CA LEU A 12 9.89 -14.09 1.58
C LEU A 12 11.42 -14.27 1.52
N ALA A 13 12.11 -13.68 0.53
CA ALA A 13 13.54 -13.85 0.34
C ALA A 13 14.38 -12.95 1.26
N THR A 14 13.88 -11.76 1.60
CA THR A 14 14.63 -10.76 2.38
C THR A 14 14.11 -10.56 3.79
N SER A 15 12.93 -11.10 4.12
CA SER A 15 12.20 -10.85 5.36
C SER A 15 11.83 -9.38 5.60
N PHE A 16 11.96 -8.51 4.59
CA PHE A 16 11.58 -7.11 4.67
C PHE A 16 10.09 -6.90 4.40
N CYS A 17 9.49 -5.95 5.11
CA CYS A 17 8.11 -5.55 4.95
C CYS A 17 7.98 -4.41 3.95
N LEU A 18 6.99 -4.51 3.05
CA LEU A 18 6.58 -3.43 2.18
C LEU A 18 5.98 -2.30 3.02
N GLY A 19 6.55 -1.11 2.92
CA GLY A 19 6.08 0.07 3.64
C GLY A 19 6.23 1.33 2.82
N SER A 20 5.80 2.43 3.43
CA SER A 20 5.96 3.78 2.90
C SER A 20 6.88 4.61 3.78
N ASP A 21 7.46 5.67 3.19
CA ASP A 21 8.22 6.65 3.96
C ASP A 21 7.32 7.40 4.95
N SER A 22 7.84 7.72 6.13
CA SER A 22 7.07 8.43 7.17
C SER A 22 6.96 9.94 6.94
N PHE A 23 7.61 10.49 5.90
CA PHE A 23 7.63 11.93 5.65
C PHE A 23 6.40 12.36 4.84
N ASN A 24 6.23 11.80 3.64
CA ASN A 24 5.10 12.10 2.77
C ASN A 24 4.31 10.86 2.34
N ALA A 25 4.73 9.66 2.74
CA ALA A 25 4.14 8.39 2.34
C ALA A 25 3.94 8.27 0.82
N LYS A 26 4.90 8.78 0.05
CA LYS A 26 4.90 8.72 -1.42
C LYS A 26 5.79 7.62 -1.94
N LEU A 27 6.91 7.36 -1.26
CA LEU A 27 7.84 6.32 -1.65
C LEU A 27 7.41 4.99 -1.04
N ILE A 28 7.31 3.96 -1.87
CA ILE A 28 7.02 2.60 -1.46
C ILE A 28 8.29 1.76 -1.60
N TYR A 29 8.70 1.08 -0.53
CA TYR A 29 9.92 0.29 -0.51
C TYR A 29 9.85 -0.82 0.54
N ALA A 30 10.74 -1.80 0.42
CA ALA A 30 10.90 -2.84 1.43
C ALA A 30 11.93 -2.42 2.48
N THR A 31 11.61 -2.58 3.76
CA THR A 31 12.51 -2.30 4.89
C THR A 31 12.24 -3.25 6.06
N ASN A 32 13.03 -3.17 7.13
CA ASN A 32 12.83 -3.96 8.34
C ASN A 32 11.39 -3.86 8.83
N CYS A 33 10.78 -5.00 9.13
CA CYS A 33 9.44 -5.05 9.71
C CYS A 33 9.45 -4.42 11.11
N ASN A 34 8.72 -3.32 11.29
CA ASN A 34 8.62 -2.60 12.56
C ASN A 34 7.21 -2.63 13.16
N GLY A 35 6.24 -3.25 12.49
CA GLY A 35 4.85 -3.34 12.93
C GLY A 35 4.07 -2.03 12.87
N GLY A 36 4.70 -0.96 12.39
CA GLY A 36 4.12 0.37 12.29
C GLY A 36 3.03 0.48 11.23
N SER A 37 2.15 1.47 11.38
CA SER A 37 1.02 1.71 10.48
C SER A 37 1.42 2.04 9.03
N TYR A 38 2.67 2.46 8.78
CA TYR A 38 3.21 2.68 7.43
C TYR A 38 3.54 1.38 6.67
N GLN A 39 3.55 0.23 7.36
CA GLN A 39 3.74 -1.11 6.78
C GLN A 39 2.46 -1.96 6.82
N LYS A 40 1.33 -1.31 7.14
CA LYS A 40 0.00 -1.94 7.21
C LYS A 40 -0.86 -1.40 6.08
N TRP A 41 -1.48 -2.33 5.35
CA TRP A 41 -2.19 -2.06 4.11
C TRP A 41 -3.64 -2.53 4.21
N ARG A 42 -4.58 -1.64 3.95
CA ARG A 42 -6.01 -1.96 3.89
C ARG A 42 -6.42 -2.20 2.44
N SER A 43 -7.02 -3.35 2.17
CA SER A 43 -7.62 -3.66 0.87
C SER A 43 -9.12 -3.32 0.91
N LEU A 44 -9.52 -2.36 0.09
CA LEU A 44 -10.92 -1.97 -0.09
C LEU A 44 -11.40 -2.53 -1.43
N ALA A 45 -12.36 -3.45 -1.39
CA ALA A 45 -12.96 -3.99 -2.61
C ALA A 45 -13.75 -2.90 -3.34
N ASN A 46 -13.51 -2.78 -4.64
CA ASN A 46 -14.29 -1.95 -5.54
C ASN A 46 -15.39 -2.82 -6.19
N GLY A 47 -16.55 -2.24 -6.49
CA GLY A 47 -17.68 -2.98 -7.10
C GLY A 47 -17.42 -3.51 -8.52
N ASP A 48 -16.27 -3.17 -9.12
CA ASP A 48 -15.84 -3.57 -10.47
C ASP A 48 -14.82 -4.74 -10.46
N GLY A 49 -14.68 -5.42 -9.32
CA GLY A 49 -13.76 -6.54 -9.15
C GLY A 49 -12.29 -6.15 -9.00
N THR A 50 -12.00 -4.86 -8.84
CA THR A 50 -10.67 -4.37 -8.45
C THR A 50 -10.60 -4.07 -6.95
N GLN A 51 -9.43 -3.72 -6.45
CA GLN A 51 -9.22 -3.27 -5.08
C GLN A 51 -8.46 -1.95 -5.05
N THR A 52 -8.81 -1.13 -4.08
CA THR A 52 -8.04 0.04 -3.68
C THR A 52 -7.20 -0.32 -2.46
N ILE A 53 -5.88 -0.20 -2.55
CA ILE A 53 -4.94 -0.59 -1.47
C ILE A 53 -4.47 0.69 -0.78
N GLN A 54 -4.72 0.81 0.54
CA GLN A 54 -4.43 2.01 1.31
C GLN A 54 -3.38 1.78 2.40
N ILE A 55 -2.50 2.76 2.61
CA ILE A 55 -1.59 2.80 3.76
C ILE A 55 -2.41 3.16 5.01
N LEU A 56 -2.34 2.35 6.07
CA LEU A 56 -3.10 2.59 7.29
C LEU A 56 -2.76 3.94 7.94
N ALA A 57 -1.48 4.33 7.92
CA ALA A 57 -1.00 5.56 8.56
C ALA A 57 -1.58 6.85 7.96
N THR A 58 -1.73 6.91 6.63
CA THR A 58 -2.04 8.16 5.91
C THR A 58 -3.36 8.11 5.14
N GLY A 59 -3.90 6.91 4.89
CA GLY A 59 -5.03 6.72 4.00
C GLY A 59 -4.70 6.95 2.52
N PHE A 60 -3.42 7.13 2.16
CA PHE A 60 -3.00 7.24 0.76
C PHE A 60 -3.13 5.90 0.05
N CYS A 61 -3.46 5.95 -1.24
CA CYS A 61 -3.66 4.82 -2.10
C CYS A 61 -2.36 4.43 -2.81
N LEU A 62 -2.12 3.13 -2.94
CA LEU A 62 -1.10 2.57 -3.82
C LEU A 62 -1.47 2.91 -5.27
N ASP A 63 -0.53 3.50 -5.98
CA ASP A 63 -0.69 4.05 -7.32
C ASP A 63 0.48 3.57 -8.19
N SER A 64 0.22 3.39 -9.49
CA SER A 64 1.28 3.15 -10.46
C SER A 64 1.03 3.91 -11.75
N ASN A 65 2.08 4.11 -12.53
CA ASN A 65 2.00 4.84 -13.78
C ASN A 65 2.56 4.05 -14.96
N ALA A 66 2.43 4.62 -16.16
CA ALA A 66 2.96 4.05 -17.40
C ALA A 66 4.50 3.92 -17.42
N GLU A 67 5.21 4.60 -16.51
CA GLU A 67 6.66 4.49 -16.33
C GLU A 67 7.06 3.29 -15.45
N ARG A 68 6.08 2.47 -15.02
CA ARG A 68 6.25 1.28 -14.16
C ARG A 68 6.71 1.62 -12.74
N GLN A 69 6.51 2.86 -12.31
CA GLN A 69 6.77 3.26 -10.94
C GLN A 69 5.58 2.89 -10.06
N VAL A 70 5.87 2.45 -8.84
CA VAL A 70 4.87 2.23 -7.80
C VAL A 70 5.16 3.19 -6.66
N TYR A 71 4.15 3.97 -6.30
CA TYR A 71 4.25 5.00 -5.28
C TYR A 71 2.88 5.11 -4.57
N ALA A 72 2.77 6.03 -3.63
CA ALA A 72 1.48 6.34 -3.00
C ALA A 72 1.08 7.80 -3.22
N LEU A 73 -0.22 8.00 -3.41
CA LEU A 73 -0.84 9.31 -3.60
C LEU A 73 -2.16 9.37 -2.85
N ARG A 74 -2.70 10.59 -2.71
CA ARG A 74 -4.10 10.75 -2.30
C ARG A 74 -5.00 9.94 -3.22
N CYS A 75 -5.96 9.24 -2.62
CA CYS A 75 -6.94 8.47 -3.36
C CYS A 75 -7.75 9.40 -4.28
N ASN A 76 -7.75 9.13 -5.58
CA ASN A 76 -8.41 9.92 -6.61
C ASN A 76 -9.45 9.12 -7.42
N GLY A 77 -9.57 7.81 -7.17
CA GLY A 77 -10.55 6.93 -7.82
C GLY A 77 -10.20 6.54 -9.26
N GLY A 78 -9.08 7.01 -9.78
CA GLY A 78 -8.59 6.69 -11.12
C GLY A 78 -8.08 5.24 -11.23
N SER A 79 -8.04 4.73 -12.46
CA SER A 79 -7.63 3.34 -12.73
C SER A 79 -6.18 3.02 -12.34
N TYR A 80 -5.31 4.04 -12.23
CA TYR A 80 -3.93 3.89 -11.74
C TYR A 80 -3.85 3.45 -10.26
N GLN A 81 -4.97 3.53 -9.52
CA GLN A 81 -5.08 3.14 -8.11
C GLN A 81 -5.91 1.86 -7.91
N LYS A 82 -6.30 1.20 -9.00
CA LYS A 82 -7.12 -0.01 -8.99
C LYS A 82 -6.25 -1.23 -9.28
N TRP A 83 -6.23 -2.18 -8.35
CA TRP A 83 -5.37 -3.37 -8.39
C TRP A 83 -6.22 -4.65 -8.49
N ARG A 84 -5.64 -5.72 -9.02
CA ARG A 84 -6.25 -7.05 -9.09
C ARG A 84 -5.30 -8.08 -8.50
#